data_AF-A0A524HHH8-F1
#
_entry.id   AF-A0A524HHH8-F1
#
_cell.length_a   1.000
_cell.length_b   1.000
_cell.length_c   1.000
_cell.angle_alpha   90.00
_cell.angle_beta   90.00
_cell.angle_gamma   90.00
#
_symmetry.space_group_name_H-M   'P 1'
#
loop_
_entity.id
_entity.type
_entity.pdbx_description
1 polymer ?
#
loop_
_entity_poly.entity_id
_entity_poly.type
_entity_poly.pdbx_seq_one_letter_code
_entity_poly.pdbx_strand_id
1 'polypeptide(L)'
;MPGGMFWFRHVGCFLLRRLRIVKERLSLPHIRIRKEKFMCKKVVLIVSLALFFVAFGGGFAIAAPAQVSFELPASGAVEKTGTDRPIDEEGIARIKVRLSSPQKELVSVGYSAVGGSASGAGVDYVLVPGTLTFKPGETEKEITIIIIRDGRDEEDETIDLALSDVKGGILGSFSRHTYTIIDPRPLIY
;
A
#
# COMPACT_ATOMS: atom_id res chain seq x y z
N MET A 1 30.43 72.87 11.08
CA MET A 1 30.29 72.26 12.42
C MET A 1 30.10 70.75 12.26
N PRO A 2 30.81 69.91 13.05
CA PRO A 2 30.87 68.45 12.92
C PRO A 2 30.02 67.69 13.97
N GLY A 3 29.94 66.35 13.84
CA GLY A 3 29.58 65.38 14.91
C GLY A 3 28.26 64.63 14.63
N GLY A 4 28.14 63.30 14.77
CA GLY A 4 29.02 62.31 15.37
C GLY A 4 28.59 60.88 15.02
N MET A 5 29.55 59.99 15.24
CA MET A 5 29.60 58.57 14.89
C MET A 5 29.30 57.73 16.15
N PHE A 6 29.04 56.42 15.98
CA PHE A 6 28.86 55.34 16.99
C PHE A 6 27.42 55.11 17.51
N TRP A 7 26.86 53.92 17.26
CA TRP A 7 26.83 52.82 18.24
C TRP A 7 26.40 51.48 17.58
N PHE A 8 27.29 50.49 17.71
CA PHE A 8 27.11 49.04 17.90
C PHE A 8 26.46 48.08 16.87
N ARG A 9 27.37 47.36 16.20
CA ARG A 9 27.30 45.92 15.84
C ARG A 9 26.77 45.09 17.03
N HIS A 10 25.64 44.37 16.89
CA HIS A 10 25.35 43.14 17.67
C HIS A 10 24.03 42.45 17.25
N VAL A 11 23.98 41.80 16.08
CA VAL A 11 22.92 40.79 15.79
C VAL A 11 23.51 39.45 15.30
N GLY A 12 24.83 39.35 15.16
CA GLY A 12 25.53 38.11 14.81
C GLY A 12 26.17 37.43 16.02
N CYS A 13 25.40 37.06 17.05
CA CYS A 13 25.97 36.31 18.19
C CYS A 13 24.94 35.53 19.02
N PHE A 14 23.98 34.86 18.36
CA PHE A 14 23.02 33.97 19.04
C PHE A 14 23.06 32.52 18.57
N LEU A 15 24.03 32.14 17.71
CA LEU A 15 24.20 30.76 17.23
C LEU A 15 25.37 29.99 17.89
N LEU A 16 25.95 30.50 18.98
CA LEU A 16 27.09 29.85 19.66
C LEU A 16 26.89 29.68 21.18
N ARG A 17 25.63 29.61 21.65
CA ARG A 17 25.34 29.46 23.09
C ARG A 17 24.57 28.20 23.49
N ARG A 18 24.42 27.21 22.60
CA ARG A 18 23.75 25.93 22.92
C ARG A 18 24.57 24.66 22.67
N LEU A 19 25.89 24.80 22.56
CA LEU A 19 26.86 23.68 22.55
C LEU A 19 27.80 23.76 23.77
N ARG A 20 27.25 24.09 24.94
CA ARG A 20 27.95 24.10 26.24
C ARG A 20 27.08 23.46 27.33
N ILE A 21 26.47 22.30 27.05
CA ILE A 21 25.71 21.53 28.07
C ILE A 21 26.08 20.03 28.10
N VAL A 22 26.89 19.51 27.16
CA VAL A 22 27.25 18.06 27.14
C VAL A 22 28.76 17.80 27.20
N LYS A 23 29.56 18.75 27.71
CA LYS A 23 31.03 18.58 27.78
C LYS A 23 31.60 18.75 29.20
N GLU A 24 30.86 18.37 30.23
CA GLU A 24 31.33 18.55 31.62
C GLU A 24 30.89 17.46 32.59
N ARG A 25 30.74 16.20 32.13
CA ARG A 25 30.50 15.06 33.04
C ARG A 25 31.07 13.71 32.62
N LEU A 26 32.20 13.71 31.91
CA LEU A 26 33.01 12.50 31.71
C LEU A 26 34.45 12.79 32.09
N SER A 27 34.68 12.85 33.40
CA SER A 27 36.00 12.68 34.00
C SER A 27 36.39 11.21 33.82
N LEU A 28 37.13 10.91 32.76
CA LEU A 28 37.77 9.61 32.55
C LEU A 28 39.28 9.84 32.48
N PRO A 29 40.02 9.71 33.60
CA PRO A 29 41.46 9.91 33.59
C PRO A 29 42.16 8.62 33.17
N HIS A 30 42.18 8.28 31.87
CA HIS A 30 43.21 7.38 31.29
C HIS A 30 43.12 7.19 29.76
N ILE A 31 42.91 8.23 28.95
CA ILE A 31 42.96 8.06 27.48
C ILE A 31 43.77 9.19 26.84
N ARG A 32 45.01 8.88 26.42
CA ARG A 32 45.81 9.72 25.52
C ARG A 32 45.23 9.62 24.11
N ILE A 33 44.48 10.63 23.68
CA ILE A 33 44.08 10.75 22.27
C ILE A 33 45.24 11.35 21.48
N ARG A 34 45.81 10.53 20.61
CA ARG A 34 46.89 10.87 19.66
C ARG A 34 46.33 11.87 18.63
N LYS A 35 47.00 13.01 18.41
CA LYS A 35 46.63 13.97 17.37
C LYS A 35 46.96 13.38 16.00
N GLU A 36 46.00 12.78 15.31
CA GLU A 36 46.14 12.46 13.90
C GLU A 36 45.06 13.16 13.08
N LYS A 37 45.53 14.15 12.33
CA LYS A 37 44.80 14.94 11.35
C LYS A 37 44.44 14.05 10.15
N PHE A 38 43.39 13.24 10.17
CA PHE A 38 42.91 12.66 8.91
C PHE A 38 41.39 12.56 8.85
N MET A 39 40.85 13.23 7.82
CA MET A 39 39.60 12.91 7.14
C MET A 39 38.33 12.83 7.98
N CYS A 40 37.65 13.97 8.17
CA CYS A 40 36.20 13.98 8.31
C CYS A 40 35.58 15.21 7.61
N LYS A 41 36.00 15.49 6.37
CA LYS A 41 35.41 16.55 5.52
C LYS A 41 34.37 16.01 4.51
N LYS A 42 34.08 14.72 4.49
CA LYS A 42 33.03 14.13 3.62
C LYS A 42 31.81 13.55 4.36
N VAL A 43 31.88 13.37 5.68
CA VAL A 43 30.76 12.80 6.47
C VAL A 43 29.79 13.87 6.97
N VAL A 44 30.24 15.14 7.07
CA VAL A 44 29.41 16.25 7.54
C VAL A 44 28.36 16.70 6.50
N LEU A 45 28.51 16.32 5.22
CA LEU A 45 27.53 16.69 4.18
C LEU A 45 26.32 15.76 4.12
N ILE A 46 26.42 14.52 4.60
CA ILE A 46 25.35 13.50 4.45
C ILE A 46 24.33 13.57 5.60
N VAL A 47 24.70 14.11 6.75
CA VAL A 47 23.76 14.26 7.90
C VAL A 47 22.93 15.55 7.79
N SER A 48 23.25 16.46 6.85
CA SER A 48 22.54 17.73 6.69
C SER A 48 21.42 17.73 5.64
N LEU A 49 21.26 16.65 4.84
CA LEU A 49 20.14 16.51 3.89
C LEU A 49 18.89 15.87 4.54
N ALA A 50 19.00 15.35 5.76
CA ALA A 50 17.90 14.67 6.47
C ALA A 50 17.23 15.50 7.58
N LEU A 51 17.58 16.80 7.75
CA LEU A 51 16.98 17.67 8.77
C LEU A 51 16.51 19.04 8.24
N PHE A 52 16.38 19.20 6.92
CA PHE A 52 15.85 20.42 6.30
C PHE A 52 14.39 20.26 5.86
N PHE A 53 13.54 19.65 6.71
CA PHE A 53 12.11 19.50 6.42
C PHE A 53 11.17 20.21 7.40
N VAL A 54 11.67 20.99 8.37
CA VAL A 54 10.78 21.73 9.28
C VAL A 54 11.26 23.16 9.47
N ALA A 55 11.16 23.95 8.40
CA ALA A 55 11.25 25.41 8.48
C ALA A 55 10.32 26.09 7.47
N PHE A 56 9.10 25.56 7.28
CA PHE A 56 7.91 26.30 6.83
C PHE A 56 6.72 25.43 7.22
N GLY A 57 5.72 25.99 7.89
CA GLY A 57 4.55 25.28 8.44
C GLY A 57 3.57 24.75 7.38
N GLY A 58 4.07 24.09 6.34
CA GLY A 58 3.30 23.34 5.35
C GLY A 58 3.97 21.99 5.16
N GLY A 59 3.57 21.00 5.95
CA GLY A 59 4.09 19.65 5.83
C GLY A 59 3.74 19.07 4.47
N PHE A 60 4.75 18.93 3.60
CA PHE A 60 4.62 18.16 2.37
C PHE A 60 4.68 16.67 2.75
N ALA A 61 3.54 16.14 3.21
CA ALA A 61 3.41 14.70 3.42
C ALA A 61 3.37 14.04 2.05
N ILE A 62 4.47 13.40 1.66
CA ILE A 62 4.48 12.46 0.54
C ILE A 62 3.62 11.28 1.00
N ALA A 63 2.39 11.18 0.48
CA ALA A 63 1.52 10.05 0.81
C ALA A 63 2.19 8.76 0.31
N ALA A 64 2.30 7.77 1.17
CA ALA A 64 2.78 6.45 0.77
C ALA A 64 1.82 5.86 -0.28
N PRO A 65 2.32 5.14 -1.30
CA PRO A 65 1.45 4.55 -2.30
C PRO A 65 0.53 3.52 -1.64
N ALA A 66 -0.78 3.58 -1.94
CA ALA A 66 -1.71 2.55 -1.51
C ALA A 66 -1.40 1.21 -2.17
N GLN A 67 -1.62 0.14 -1.41
CA GLN A 67 -1.61 -1.22 -1.91
C GLN A 67 -2.99 -1.60 -2.42
N VAL A 68 -3.05 -2.17 -3.61
CA VAL A 68 -4.26 -2.77 -4.20
C VAL A 68 -4.25 -4.26 -3.94
N SER A 69 -5.32 -4.81 -3.39
CA SER A 69 -5.42 -6.25 -3.08
C SER A 69 -6.85 -6.72 -3.15
N PHE A 70 -7.05 -8.01 -3.39
CA PHE A 70 -8.30 -8.66 -3.06
C PHE A 70 -8.58 -8.51 -1.56
N GLU A 71 -9.85 -8.38 -1.22
CA GLU A 71 -10.27 -8.48 0.17
C GLU A 71 -10.00 -9.91 0.65
N LEU A 72 -9.31 -10.03 1.78
CA LEU A 72 -9.18 -11.33 2.44
C LEU A 72 -10.57 -11.82 2.83
N PRO A 73 -10.94 -13.09 2.54
CA PRO A 73 -12.05 -13.68 3.26
C PRO A 73 -11.72 -13.61 4.75
N ALA A 74 -12.69 -13.19 5.57
CA ALA A 74 -12.51 -13.16 7.02
C ALA A 74 -11.94 -14.51 7.48
N SER A 75 -10.81 -14.48 8.19
CA SER A 75 -10.04 -15.68 8.57
C SER A 75 -10.95 -16.85 8.99
N GLY A 76 -11.00 -17.91 8.19
CA GLY A 76 -11.85 -19.09 8.40
C GLY A 76 -13.10 -19.19 7.52
N ALA A 77 -13.40 -18.17 6.70
CA ALA A 77 -14.39 -18.29 5.63
C ALA A 77 -13.73 -18.92 4.40
N VAL A 78 -14.16 -20.13 4.02
CA VAL A 78 -14.16 -20.50 2.60
C VAL A 78 -14.99 -19.43 1.92
N GLU A 79 -14.45 -18.78 0.90
CA GLU A 79 -15.12 -17.67 0.26
C GLU A 79 -16.38 -18.14 -0.46
N LYS A 80 -17.48 -18.15 0.30
CA LYS A 80 -18.82 -18.44 -0.16
C LYS A 80 -19.53 -17.11 -0.33
N THR A 81 -19.10 -16.33 -1.32
CA THR A 81 -19.78 -15.07 -1.66
C THR A 81 -20.89 -15.34 -2.66
N GLY A 82 -21.89 -16.07 -2.16
CA GLY A 82 -23.26 -16.16 -2.65
C GLY A 82 -24.12 -16.07 -1.40
N THR A 83 -25.08 -15.14 -1.37
CA THR A 83 -25.91 -14.80 -0.20
C THR A 83 -26.40 -16.03 0.58
N ASP A 84 -25.75 -16.37 1.70
CA ASP A 84 -26.20 -17.28 2.78
C ASP A 84 -26.87 -18.61 2.38
N ARG A 85 -26.65 -19.05 1.14
CA ARG A 85 -27.05 -20.33 0.56
C ARG A 85 -25.85 -20.86 -0.21
N PRO A 86 -25.61 -22.19 -0.25
CA PRO A 86 -24.91 -22.75 -1.41
C PRO A 86 -25.64 -22.20 -2.62
N ILE A 87 -24.99 -21.28 -3.32
CA ILE A 87 -25.41 -20.95 -4.67
C ILE A 87 -25.40 -22.31 -5.36
N ASP A 88 -26.58 -22.73 -5.79
CA ASP A 88 -26.72 -23.58 -6.95
C ASP A 88 -25.78 -23.01 -8.04
N GLU A 89 -25.35 -23.79 -9.02
CA GLU A 89 -24.42 -23.35 -10.08
C GLU A 89 -24.95 -22.19 -10.96
N GLU A 90 -25.93 -21.43 -10.49
CA GLU A 90 -26.48 -20.25 -11.08
C GLU A 90 -26.33 -19.07 -10.11
N GLY A 91 -25.72 -17.97 -10.56
CA GLY A 91 -25.64 -16.79 -9.71
C GLY A 91 -24.69 -15.70 -10.19
N ILE A 92 -24.56 -14.68 -9.35
CA ILE A 92 -23.61 -13.59 -9.56
C ILE A 92 -22.62 -13.61 -8.40
N ALA A 93 -21.37 -13.94 -8.70
CA ALA A 93 -20.26 -13.84 -7.76
C ALA A 93 -19.66 -12.43 -7.80
N ARG A 94 -19.28 -11.96 -6.62
CA ARG A 94 -18.90 -10.57 -6.36
C ARG A 94 -17.61 -10.54 -5.57
N ILE A 95 -16.51 -10.29 -6.26
CA ILE A 95 -15.17 -10.34 -5.68
C ILE A 95 -14.69 -8.94 -5.36
N LYS A 96 -14.42 -8.66 -4.09
CA LYS A 96 -14.03 -7.34 -3.62
C LYS A 96 -12.53 -7.09 -3.77
N VAL A 97 -12.20 -5.88 -4.22
CA VAL A 97 -10.84 -5.36 -4.36
C VAL A 97 -10.73 -4.08 -3.54
N ARG A 98 -9.73 -3.99 -2.67
CA ARG A 98 -9.52 -2.87 -1.74
C ARG A 98 -8.20 -2.12 -2.01
N LEU A 99 -8.23 -0.82 -1.71
CA LEU A 99 -7.03 -0.04 -1.42
C LEU A 99 -6.72 -0.05 0.07
N SER A 100 -5.44 -0.13 0.44
CA SER A 100 -5.01 -0.07 1.85
C SER A 100 -5.27 1.27 2.53
N SER A 101 -5.46 2.34 1.76
CA SER A 101 -5.81 3.67 2.24
C SER A 101 -6.39 4.53 1.10
N PRO A 102 -7.26 5.52 1.39
CA PRO A 102 -7.79 6.41 0.37
C PRO A 102 -6.67 7.24 -0.27
N GLN A 103 -6.73 7.39 -1.60
CA GLN A 103 -5.75 8.17 -2.37
C GLN A 103 -6.34 9.50 -2.82
N LYS A 104 -5.48 10.50 -3.01
CA LYS A 104 -5.86 11.83 -3.54
C LYS A 104 -5.94 11.86 -5.07
N GLU A 105 -5.26 10.91 -5.71
CA GLU A 105 -5.25 10.71 -7.14
C GLU A 105 -5.99 9.41 -7.49
N LEU A 106 -6.24 9.22 -8.78
CA LEU A 106 -6.93 8.06 -9.30
C LEU A 106 -5.98 6.86 -9.35
N VAL A 107 -6.46 5.70 -8.90
CA VAL A 107 -5.71 4.43 -8.93
C VAL A 107 -6.42 3.48 -9.88
N SER A 108 -5.67 2.81 -10.76
CA SER A 108 -6.22 1.80 -11.66
C SER A 108 -5.51 0.46 -11.51
N VAL A 109 -6.24 -0.65 -11.68
CA VAL A 109 -5.71 -2.02 -11.62
C VAL A 109 -6.41 -2.89 -12.66
N GLY A 110 -5.64 -3.65 -13.44
CA GLY A 110 -6.14 -4.67 -14.34
C GLY A 110 -6.58 -5.92 -13.58
N TYR A 111 -7.56 -6.65 -14.11
CA TYR A 111 -7.94 -7.96 -13.59
C TYR A 111 -8.32 -8.92 -14.72
N SER A 112 -8.02 -10.20 -14.51
CA SER A 112 -8.38 -11.28 -15.43
C SER A 112 -8.40 -12.64 -14.71
N ALA A 113 -9.09 -13.62 -15.30
CA ALA A 113 -8.90 -15.02 -14.94
C ALA A 113 -7.59 -15.53 -15.57
N VAL A 114 -6.77 -16.19 -14.76
CA VAL A 114 -5.45 -16.70 -15.14
C VAL A 114 -5.32 -18.22 -15.01
N GLY A 115 -6.39 -18.90 -14.58
CA GLY A 115 -6.44 -20.35 -14.42
C GLY A 115 -7.69 -20.78 -13.66
N GLY A 116 -7.63 -22.00 -13.12
CA GLY A 116 -8.77 -22.68 -12.48
C GLY A 116 -9.16 -23.95 -13.25
N SER A 117 -10.07 -24.73 -12.68
CA SER A 117 -10.68 -25.89 -13.35
C SER A 117 -11.92 -25.53 -14.16
N ALA A 118 -12.63 -24.47 -13.78
CA ALA A 118 -13.83 -24.01 -14.47
C ALA A 118 -13.48 -23.39 -15.84
N SER A 119 -14.31 -23.68 -16.84
CA SER A 119 -14.26 -23.15 -18.19
C SER A 119 -15.05 -21.86 -18.32
N GLY A 120 -14.38 -20.80 -18.81
CA GLY A 120 -15.01 -19.52 -19.06
C GLY A 120 -15.82 -19.46 -20.36
N ALA A 121 -16.09 -18.24 -20.83
CA ALA A 121 -16.76 -17.97 -22.11
C ALA A 121 -18.19 -18.53 -22.25
N GLY A 122 -18.88 -18.72 -21.13
CA GLY A 122 -20.28 -19.15 -21.15
C GLY A 122 -20.50 -20.63 -20.87
N VAL A 123 -19.47 -21.38 -20.51
CA VAL A 123 -19.60 -22.80 -20.09
C VAL A 123 -19.99 -22.81 -18.61
N ASP A 124 -19.04 -22.56 -17.71
CA ASP A 124 -19.28 -22.56 -16.26
C ASP A 124 -19.41 -21.12 -15.72
N TYR A 125 -18.76 -20.16 -16.38
CA TYR A 125 -18.87 -18.75 -16.04
C TYR A 125 -18.66 -17.77 -17.20
N VAL A 126 -19.11 -16.53 -16.98
CA VAL A 126 -18.74 -15.35 -17.76
C VAL A 126 -18.01 -14.34 -16.88
N LEU A 127 -16.76 -14.04 -17.25
CA LEU A 127 -15.98 -12.95 -16.72
C LEU A 127 -15.46 -12.10 -17.87
N VAL A 128 -15.72 -10.79 -17.81
CA VAL A 128 -15.11 -9.83 -18.73
C VAL A 128 -13.83 -9.27 -18.06
N PRO A 129 -12.63 -9.62 -18.54
CA PRO A 129 -11.39 -9.03 -18.02
C PRO A 129 -11.38 -7.52 -18.30
N GLY A 130 -10.78 -6.76 -17.39
CA GLY A 130 -10.91 -5.31 -17.45
C GLY A 130 -9.98 -4.56 -16.52
N THR A 131 -10.31 -3.29 -16.29
CA THR A 131 -9.56 -2.40 -15.40
C THR A 131 -10.52 -1.77 -14.40
N LEU A 132 -10.26 -1.95 -13.11
CA LEU A 132 -10.95 -1.24 -12.04
C LEU A 132 -10.27 0.12 -11.85
N THR A 133 -11.10 1.15 -11.67
CA THR A 133 -10.65 2.53 -11.44
C THR A 133 -11.24 3.06 -10.15
N PHE A 134 -10.37 3.37 -9.19
CA PHE A 134 -10.68 4.01 -7.91
C PHE A 134 -10.55 5.52 -8.06
N LYS A 135 -11.66 6.24 -7.88
CA LYS A 135 -11.65 7.70 -7.82
C LYS A 135 -10.96 8.16 -6.52
N PRO A 136 -10.50 9.42 -6.46
CA PRO A 136 -9.96 9.97 -5.21
C PRO A 136 -10.89 9.72 -4.02
N GLY A 137 -10.35 9.18 -2.94
CA GLY A 137 -11.08 8.82 -1.72
C GLY A 137 -11.79 7.46 -1.74
N GLU A 138 -11.98 6.82 -2.89
CA GLU A 138 -12.56 5.46 -2.96
C GLU A 138 -11.52 4.41 -2.53
N THR A 139 -11.97 3.39 -1.80
CA THR A 139 -11.10 2.31 -1.31
C THR A 139 -11.63 0.91 -1.62
N GLU A 140 -12.77 0.78 -2.29
CA GLU A 140 -13.40 -0.50 -2.60
C GLU A 140 -13.98 -0.49 -4.02
N LYS A 141 -13.74 -1.59 -4.75
CA LYS A 141 -14.35 -1.93 -6.04
C LYS A 141 -14.70 -3.41 -6.04
N GLU A 142 -15.51 -3.82 -7.00
CA GLU A 142 -16.02 -5.18 -7.11
C GLU A 142 -15.83 -5.68 -8.54
N ILE A 143 -15.41 -6.93 -8.68
CA ILE A 143 -15.40 -7.69 -9.93
C ILE A 143 -16.64 -8.57 -9.91
N THR A 144 -17.38 -8.55 -11.02
CA THR A 144 -18.60 -9.34 -11.20
C THR A 144 -18.29 -10.53 -12.10
N ILE A 145 -18.67 -11.73 -11.64
CA ILE A 145 -18.62 -12.97 -12.42
C ILE A 145 -20.04 -13.53 -12.46
N ILE A 146 -20.50 -13.92 -13.64
CA ILE A 146 -21.78 -14.61 -13.81
C ILE A 146 -21.48 -16.11 -13.83
N ILE A 147 -22.11 -16.87 -12.94
CA ILE A 147 -22.00 -18.33 -12.86
C ILE A 147 -23.18 -18.94 -13.63
N ILE A 148 -22.89 -19.93 -14.46
CA ILE A 148 -23.85 -20.55 -15.38
C ILE A 148 -24.11 -21.98 -14.94
N ARG A 149 -25.39 -22.29 -14.78
CA ARG A 149 -25.85 -23.66 -14.52
C ARG A 149 -26.16 -24.35 -15.82
N ASP A 150 -25.62 -25.54 -16.00
CA ASP A 150 -25.88 -26.35 -17.20
C ASP A 150 -26.74 -27.61 -16.90
N GLY A 151 -26.93 -27.93 -15.62
CA GLY A 151 -27.78 -29.03 -15.14
C GLY A 151 -27.11 -30.41 -15.16
N ARG A 152 -25.79 -30.48 -15.32
CA ARG A 152 -24.99 -31.69 -15.10
C ARG A 152 -24.70 -31.87 -13.60
N ASP A 153 -24.14 -33.02 -13.26
CA ASP A 153 -23.59 -33.32 -11.93
C ASP A 153 -22.07 -33.39 -12.13
N GLU A 154 -21.38 -32.45 -11.52
CA GLU A 154 -19.97 -32.12 -11.70
C GLU A 154 -19.25 -32.09 -10.33
N GLU A 155 -17.93 -31.99 -10.36
CA GLU A 155 -17.15 -31.75 -9.14
C GLU A 155 -17.04 -30.23 -8.89
N ASP A 156 -16.79 -29.81 -7.65
CA ASP A 156 -16.51 -28.40 -7.35
C ASP A 156 -15.38 -27.85 -8.23
N GLU A 157 -15.63 -26.73 -8.90
CA GLU A 157 -14.68 -26.13 -9.83
C GLU A 157 -14.14 -24.79 -9.32
N THR A 158 -13.06 -24.31 -9.93
CA THR A 158 -12.36 -23.10 -9.48
C THR A 158 -12.10 -22.10 -10.59
N ILE A 159 -12.09 -20.82 -10.22
CA ILE A 159 -11.65 -19.69 -11.05
C ILE A 159 -10.52 -18.98 -10.31
N ASP A 160 -9.33 -18.94 -10.92
CA ASP A 160 -8.19 -18.17 -10.39
C ASP A 160 -8.13 -16.79 -11.03
N LEU A 161 -8.35 -15.75 -10.23
CA LEU A 161 -8.24 -14.35 -10.61
C LEU A 161 -6.88 -13.78 -10.24
N ALA A 162 -6.37 -12.86 -11.06
CA ALA A 162 -5.18 -12.08 -10.76
C ALA A 162 -5.39 -10.58 -11.02
N LEU A 163 -4.77 -9.76 -10.18
CA LEU A 163 -4.62 -8.32 -10.38
C LEU A 163 -3.30 -8.02 -11.11
N SER A 164 -3.33 -7.10 -12.08
CA SER A 164 -2.17 -6.70 -12.88
C SER A 164 -2.15 -5.18 -13.14
N ASP A 165 -1.07 -4.69 -13.76
CA ASP A 165 -1.00 -3.35 -14.38
C ASP A 165 -1.44 -2.18 -13.48
N VAL A 166 -1.06 -2.22 -12.20
CA VAL A 166 -1.43 -1.19 -11.22
C VAL A 166 -0.77 0.16 -11.60
N LYS A 167 -1.56 1.23 -11.62
CA LYS A 167 -1.10 2.61 -11.79
C LYS A 167 -1.62 3.48 -10.65
N GLY A 168 -0.80 4.41 -10.17
CA GLY A 168 -1.15 5.28 -9.03
C GLY A 168 -1.10 4.59 -7.67
N GLY A 169 -0.59 3.35 -7.61
CA GLY A 169 -0.45 2.56 -6.39
C GLY A 169 0.55 1.42 -6.60
N ILE A 170 0.55 0.47 -5.68
CA ILE A 170 1.37 -0.75 -5.77
C ILE A 170 0.50 -1.99 -5.57
N LEU A 171 0.94 -3.12 -6.11
CA LEU A 171 0.28 -4.41 -5.88
C LEU A 171 0.54 -4.87 -4.44
N GLY A 172 -0.50 -5.27 -3.70
CA GLY A 172 -0.36 -5.82 -2.36
C GLY A 172 -0.19 -7.34 -2.35
N SER A 173 -0.12 -7.92 -1.15
CA SER A 173 0.18 -9.35 -0.97
C SER A 173 -0.93 -10.29 -1.44
N PHE A 174 -2.19 -9.84 -1.44
CA PHE A 174 -3.33 -10.63 -1.93
C PHE A 174 -3.69 -10.18 -3.35
N SER A 175 -2.81 -10.49 -4.30
CA SER A 175 -2.98 -10.15 -5.72
C SER A 175 -3.59 -11.26 -6.57
N ARG A 176 -3.79 -12.44 -5.96
CA ARG A 176 -4.52 -13.58 -6.53
C ARG A 176 -5.67 -13.96 -5.63
N HIS A 177 -6.70 -14.52 -6.25
CA HIS A 177 -7.92 -14.95 -5.59
C HIS A 177 -8.50 -16.16 -6.29
N THR A 178 -8.87 -17.17 -5.52
CA THR A 178 -9.50 -18.38 -6.05
C THR A 178 -10.95 -18.40 -5.59
N TYR A 179 -11.85 -18.39 -6.56
CA TYR A 179 -13.29 -18.54 -6.33
C TYR A 179 -13.70 -19.98 -6.66
N THR A 180 -14.48 -20.63 -5.79
CA THR A 180 -14.98 -21.99 -6.01
C THR A 180 -16.44 -21.96 -6.42
N ILE A 181 -16.75 -22.55 -7.57
CA ILE A 181 -18.11 -22.90 -7.99
C ILE A 181 -18.44 -24.22 -7.30
N ILE A 182 -19.50 -24.22 -6.49
CA ILE A 182 -19.91 -25.40 -5.74
C ILE A 182 -21.03 -26.09 -6.50
N ASP A 183 -20.87 -27.37 -6.78
CA ASP A 183 -21.97 -28.19 -7.29
C ASP A 183 -22.62 -28.99 -6.14
N PRO A 184 -23.85 -28.64 -5.72
CA PRO A 184 -24.57 -29.44 -4.76
C PRO A 184 -25.06 -30.74 -5.40
N ARG A 185 -24.30 -31.82 -5.18
CA ARG A 185 -24.71 -33.21 -5.50
C ARG A 185 -26.21 -33.43 -5.23
N PRO A 186 -26.99 -33.93 -6.20
CA PRO A 186 -28.42 -34.13 -6.01
C PRO A 186 -28.69 -35.14 -4.89
N LEU A 187 -29.57 -34.77 -3.95
CA LEU A 187 -30.02 -35.67 -2.90
C LEU A 187 -30.83 -36.81 -3.54
N ILE A 188 -30.26 -38.00 -3.63
CA ILE A 188 -31.02 -39.21 -3.94
C ILE A 188 -31.82 -39.57 -2.69
N TYR A 189 -33.14 -39.36 -2.73
CA TYR A 189 -34.10 -39.74 -1.69
C TYR A 189 -34.74 -41.10 -2.00
#